data_AF-D8TLN0-F1
#
_entry.id   AF-D8TLN0-F1
#
_cell.length_a   1.000
_cell.length_b   1.000
_cell.length_c   1.000
_cell.angle_alpha   90.00
_cell.angle_beta   90.00
_cell.angle_gamma   90.00
#
_symmetry.space_group_name_H-M   'P 1'
#
loop_
_entity.id
_entity.type
_entity.pdbx_description
1 polymer ?
#
loop_
_entity_poly.entity_id
_entity_poly.type
_entity_poly.pdbx_seq_one_letter_code
_entity_poly.pdbx_strand_id
1 'polypeptide(L)' 'WLVLDGPVDTRWVEGLNPVLDDNRTLCLSSGEMMPLRDGVSLLLETDSIVHASPATVSRCGVVYM' A
#
# COMPACT_ATOMS: atom_id res chain seq x y z
N TRP A 1 -7.97 -2.60 -10.87
CA TRP A 1 -7.03 -1.74 -10.13
C TRP A 1 -7.79 -1.00 -9.05
N LEU A 2 -7.17 -0.75 -7.89
CA LEU A 2 -7.69 0.05 -6.80
C LEU A 2 -6.79 1.27 -6.66
N VAL A 3 -7.34 2.46 -6.86
CA VAL A 3 -6.60 3.73 -6.72
C VAL A 3 -6.95 4.32 -5.36
N LEU A 4 -5.92 4.61 -4.58
CA LEU A 4 -6.01 5.31 -3.31
C LEU A 4 -5.45 6.71 -3.53
N ASP A 5 -6.36 7.67 -3.65
CA ASP A 5 -6.04 9.09 -3.85
C ASP A 5 -6.08 9.81 -2.49
N GLY A 6 -4.92 10.31 -2.07
CA GLY A 6 -4.78 11.07 -0.84
C GLY A 6 -3.35 11.15 -0.31
N PRO A 7 -3.15 11.91 0.79
CA PRO A 7 -1.85 12.02 1.42
C PRO A 7 -1.40 10.67 2.00
N VAL A 8 -0.22 10.20 1.59
CA VAL A 8 0.39 8.99 2.15
C VAL A 8 0.95 9.32 3.52
N ASP A 9 0.28 8.81 4.56
CA ASP A 9 0.67 8.95 5.96
C ASP A 9 1.14 7.59 6.50
N THR A 10 2.13 7.61 7.40
CA THR A 10 2.68 6.41 8.04
C THR A 10 1.58 5.54 8.65
N ARG A 11 0.53 6.12 9.23
CA ARG A 11 -0.51 5.38 9.97
C ARG A 11 -1.25 4.34 9.15
N TRP A 12 -1.61 4.66 7.91
CA TRP A 12 -2.40 3.74 7.07
C TRP A 12 -1.53 2.98 6.08
N VAL A 13 -0.45 3.59 5.59
CA VAL A 13 0.43 2.94 4.61
C VAL A 13 1.16 1.74 5.21
N GLU A 14 1.49 1.80 6.51
CA GLU A 14 2.10 0.65 7.21
C GLU A 14 1.14 -0.54 7.32
N GLY A 15 -0.15 -0.28 7.54
CA GLY A 15 -1.18 -1.33 7.54
C GLY A 15 -1.36 -2.00 6.18
N LEU A 16 -0.96 -1.33 5.10
CA LEU A 16 -0.98 -1.87 3.74
C LEU A 16 0.31 -2.60 3.36
N ASN A 17 1.36 -2.56 4.19
CA ASN A 17 2.61 -3.25 3.87
C ASN A 17 2.42 -4.75 3.55
N PRO A 18 1.55 -5.55 4.22
CA PRO A 18 1.32 -6.96 3.88
C PRO A 18 0.64 -7.18 2.53
N VAL A 19 -0.08 -6.17 2.03
CA VAL A 19 -0.68 -6.15 0.69
C VAL A 19 0.36 -5.83 -0.38
N LEU A 20 1.28 -4.93 -0.04
CA LEU A 20 2.37 -4.49 -0.90
C LEU A 20 3.54 -5.48 -0.92
N ASP A 21 3.62 -6.38 0.07
CA ASP A 21 4.59 -7.47 0.15
C ASP A 21 4.21 -8.65 -0.76
N ASP A 22 5.14 -9.61 -0.88
CA ASP A 22 4.94 -10.85 -1.65
C ASP A 22 3.73 -11.66 -1.16
N ASN A 23 3.34 -11.46 0.11
CA ASN A 23 2.19 -12.11 0.72
C ASN A 23 0.84 -11.71 0.11
N ARG A 24 0.74 -10.54 -0.54
CA ARG A 24 -0.49 -10.00 -1.17
C ARG A 24 -1.74 -10.23 -0.31
N THR A 25 -1.68 -9.97 0.99
CA THR A 25 -2.76 -10.30 1.93
C THR A 25 -3.21 -9.05 2.69
N LEU A 26 -4.52 -8.78 2.67
CA LEU A 26 -5.15 -7.75 3.48
C LEU A 26 -5.36 -8.27 4.90
N CYS A 27 -4.61 -7.72 5.85
CA CYS A 27 -4.81 -7.98 7.28
C CYS A 27 -5.77 -6.93 7.84
N LEU A 28 -6.97 -7.36 8.22
CA LEU A 28 -7.94 -6.48 8.87
C LEU A 28 -7.63 -6.37 10.37
N SER A 29 -8.01 -5.25 10.98
CA SER A 29 -7.89 -5.05 12.44
C SER A 29 -8.76 -6.02 13.25
N SER A 30 -9.71 -6.70 12.60
CA SER A 30 -10.47 -7.83 13.16
C SER A 30 -9.63 -9.10 13.35
N GLY A 31 -8.42 -9.16 12.77
CA GLY A 31 -7.57 -10.36 12.75
C GLY A 31 -7.81 -11.27 11.53
N GLU A 32 -8.74 -10.90 10.65
CA GLU A 32 -8.98 -11.63 9.41
C GLU A 32 -7.88 -11.32 8.38
N MET A 33 -7.46 -12.37 7.67
CA MET A 33 -6.48 -12.28 6.59
C MET A 33 -7.17 -12.65 5.28
N MET A 34 -7.28 -11.70 4.38
CA MET A 34 -7.88 -11.89 3.06
C MET A 34 -6.82 -11.80 1.97
N PRO A 35 -6.47 -12.90 1.28
CA PRO A 35 -5.54 -12.84 0.16
C PRO A 35 -6.16 -12.06 -1.00
N LEU A 36 -5.37 -11.18 -1.62
CA LEU A 36 -5.76 -10.52 -2.86
C LEU A 36 -5.77 -11.54 -4.00
N ARG A 37 -6.82 -11.46 -4.83
CA ARG A 37 -6.94 -12.28 -6.04
C ARG A 37 -5.95 -11.81 -7.11
N ASP A 38 -5.49 -12.75 -7.93
CA ASP A 38 -4.68 -12.44 -9.11
C ASP A 38 -5.44 -11.49 -10.05
N GLY A 39 -4.84 -10.35 -10.36
CA GLY A 39 -5.44 -9.29 -11.20
C GLY A 39 -5.82 -8.01 -10.44
N VAL A 40 -5.68 -7.97 -9.12
CA VAL A 40 -5.78 -6.71 -8.37
C VAL A 40 -4.43 -6.00 -8.40
N SER A 41 -4.43 -4.72 -8.75
CA SER A 41 -3.26 -3.84 -8.63
C SER A 41 -3.67 -2.63 -7.82
N LEU A 42 -2.80 -2.21 -6.88
CA LEU A 42 -2.97 -1.00 -6.08
C LEU A 42 -2.20 0.15 -6.73
N LEU A 43 -2.80 1.33 -6.78
CA LEU A 43 -2.13 2.56 -7.14
C LEU A 43 -2.31 3.56 -5.99
N LEU A 44 -1.23 4.19 -5.57
CA LEU A 44 -1.22 5.21 -4.53
C LEU A 44 -0.94 6.54 -5.24
N GLU A 45 -1.94 7.40 -5.34
CA GLU A 45 -1.75 8.76 -5.81
C GLU A 45 -1.52 9.66 -4.60
N THR A 46 -0.38 10.35 -4.59
CA THR A 46 -0.06 11.30 -3.53
C THR A 46 0.81 12.42 -4.06
N ASP A 47 0.67 13.60 -3.47
CA ASP A 47 1.49 14.78 -3.77
C ASP A 47 2.88 14.69 -3.15
N SER A 48 3.01 13.97 -2.03
CA SER A 48 4.25 13.87 -1.27
C SER A 48 4.39 12.53 -0.54
N ILE A 49 5.56 11.91 -0.68
CA ILE A 49 5.95 10.69 0.05
C ILE A 49 6.79 10.99 1.30
N VAL A 50 6.86 12.25 1.75
CA VAL A 50 7.71 12.67 2.89
C VAL A 50 7.35 11.94 4.18
N HIS A 51 6.08 11.57 4.35
CA HIS A 51 5.60 10.83 5.52
C HIS A 51 5.58 9.31 5.29
N ALA A 52 6.01 8.81 4.14
CA ALA A 52 6.12 7.38 3.90
C ALA A 52 7.45 6.85 4.46
N SER A 53 7.43 5.64 5.03
CA SER A 53 8.67 4.99 5.45
C SER A 53 9.50 4.56 4.22
N PRO A 54 10.85 4.60 4.27
CA PRO A 54 11.68 4.10 3.17
C PRO A 54 11.40 2.63 2.80
N ALA A 55 10.97 1.82 3.78
CA ALA A 55 10.60 0.43 3.56
C ALA A 55 9.35 0.30 2.69
N THR A 56 8.34 1.15 2.91
CA THR A 56 7.13 1.16 2.07
C THR A 56 7.46 1.61 0.65
N VAL A 57 8.28 2.65 0.51
CA VAL A 57 8.73 3.15 -0.80
C VAL A 57 9.52 2.09 -1.56
N SER A 58 10.35 1.29 -0.87
CA SER A 58 11.12 0.21 -1.52
C SER A 58 10.27 -0.94 -2.08
N ARG A 59 9.06 -1.13 -1.54
CA ARG A 59 8.12 -2.18 -1.97
C ARG A 59 7.25 -1.75 -3.16
N CYS A 60 7.24 -0.46 -3.48
CA CYS A 60 6.39 0.11 -4.52
C CYS A 60 7.21 0.67 -5.68
N GLY A 61 6.67 0.59 -6.89
CA GLY A 61 7.18 1.37 -8.01
C GLY A 61 6.76 2.84 -7.86
N VAL A 62 7.72 3.76 -7.84
CA VAL A 62 7.44 5.20 -7.77
C VAL A 62 7.53 5.80 -9.17
N VAL A 63 6.48 6.51 -9.59
CA VAL A 63 6.45 7.28 -10.83
C VAL A 63 6.37 8.75 -10.45
N TYR A 64 7.34 9.55 -10.93
CA TYR A 64 7.37 10.99 -10.72
C TYR A 64 6.88 11.69 -12.00
N MET A 65 6.02 12.69 -11.85
CA MET A 65 5.42 13.46 -12.95
C MET A 65 5.73 14.95 -12.82
#